data_AF-A0A4Z0ZDL7-F1
#
_entry.id   AF-A0A4Z0ZDL7-F1
#
_cell.length_a   1.000
_cell.length_b   1.000
_cell.length_c   1.000
_cell.angle_alpha   90.00
_cell.angle_beta   90.00
_cell.angle_gamma   90.00
#
_symmetry.space_group_name_H-M   'P 1'
#
loop_
_entity.id
_entity.type
_entity.pdbx_description
1 polymer ?
#
loop_
_entity_poly.entity_id
_entity_poly.type
_entity_poly.pdbx_seq_one_letter_code
_entity_poly.pdbx_strand_id
1 'polypeptide(L)'
;MEGGGYVRLAEHFSRNPQLAILRRFGTLANENLLYYNAELSELEQHLKCVQGQDSQSDDQSRKQYALSWTSLSRSSLERPDCPQREQYELIMKLRKLMSEYHQALYFHREVLALRSPHKKMLGDLREWMRRPTLGHVTILSWDWRTWEVYDGDDLITFENSTMDRFTSLVTYTIVDVYHNLIGRYIHRAAHGHTVTYTHRSIARFTQAFTVLIACTLPVAAIVILYIVENTATRLGIIAILTGLFSTSMSLLTMASLQEIFSATAAFAAVLVFFLGSTANAA
;
A
#
# COMPACT_ATOMS: atom_id res chain seq x y z
N MET A 1 -1.45 37.46 -11.88
CA MET A 1 -0.82 36.44 -11.00
C MET A 1 -1.83 35.30 -10.82
N GLU A 2 -1.96 34.41 -11.81
CA GLU A 2 -2.76 33.19 -11.62
C GLU A 2 -1.88 32.13 -10.96
N GLY A 3 -1.54 32.37 -9.69
CA GLY A 3 -0.85 31.37 -8.87
C GLY A 3 -1.84 30.28 -8.52
N GLY A 4 -1.60 29.05 -9.00
CA GLY A 4 -2.40 27.90 -8.61
C GLY A 4 -2.19 27.59 -7.13
N GLY A 5 -3.27 27.31 -6.40
CA GLY A 5 -3.22 26.78 -5.04
C GLY A 5 -3.78 25.36 -4.97
N TYR A 6 -4.46 25.03 -3.89
CA TYR A 6 -5.13 23.74 -3.70
C TYR A 6 -6.07 23.35 -4.85
N VAL A 7 -6.77 24.32 -5.45
CA VAL A 7 -7.71 24.07 -6.55
C VAL A 7 -7.00 23.40 -7.73
N ARG A 8 -5.84 23.93 -8.11
CA ARG A 8 -5.07 23.40 -9.25
C ARG A 8 -4.45 22.05 -8.95
N LEU A 9 -4.02 21.84 -7.70
CA LEU A 9 -3.54 20.54 -7.22
C LEU A 9 -4.67 19.50 -7.21
N ALA A 10 -5.87 19.88 -6.77
CA ALA A 10 -7.05 19.02 -6.78
C ALA A 10 -7.49 18.66 -8.19
N GLU A 11 -7.47 19.61 -9.14
CA GLU A 11 -7.70 19.32 -10.56
C GLU A 11 -6.66 18.33 -11.12
N HIS A 12 -5.40 18.49 -10.73
CA HIS A 12 -4.34 17.57 -11.16
C HIS A 12 -4.55 16.16 -10.61
N PHE A 13 -4.90 16.03 -9.33
CA PHE A 13 -5.20 14.75 -8.68
C PHE A 13 -6.49 14.11 -9.22
N SER A 14 -7.50 14.90 -9.56
CA SER A 14 -8.74 14.40 -10.18
C SER A 14 -8.47 13.81 -11.57
N ARG A 15 -7.63 14.48 -12.37
CA ARG A 15 -7.22 13.98 -13.71
C ARG A 15 -6.26 12.81 -13.63
N ASN A 16 -5.43 12.75 -12.59
CA ASN A 16 -4.43 11.71 -12.37
C ASN A 16 -4.53 11.16 -10.93
N PRO A 17 -5.54 10.32 -10.62
CA PRO A 17 -5.71 9.76 -9.27
C PRO A 17 -4.49 8.98 -8.77
N GLN A 18 -3.70 8.47 -9.71
CA GLN A 18 -2.45 7.75 -9.52
C GLN A 18 -1.36 8.59 -8.88
N LEU A 19 -1.35 9.90 -9.19
CA LEU A 19 -0.38 10.88 -8.71
C LEU A 19 -0.87 11.62 -7.46
N ALA A 20 -2.05 11.27 -6.95
CA ALA A 20 -2.62 11.85 -5.75
C ALA A 20 -1.85 11.34 -4.53
N ILE A 21 -0.86 12.13 -4.11
CA ILE A 21 -0.05 11.87 -2.92
C ILE A 21 -0.58 12.70 -1.77
N LEU A 22 -1.03 12.02 -0.73
CA LEU A 22 -1.56 12.64 0.49
C LEU A 22 -0.80 12.14 1.71
N ARG A 23 -0.91 12.90 2.79
CA ARG A 23 -0.36 12.52 4.09
C ARG A 23 -1.32 11.55 4.78
N ARG A 24 -0.75 10.48 5.36
CA ARG A 24 -1.46 9.45 6.11
C ARG A 24 -1.81 9.89 7.52
N PHE A 25 -0.98 10.75 8.11
CA PHE A 25 -1.06 11.18 9.51
C PHE A 25 -0.96 9.99 10.49
N GLY A 26 -0.01 9.08 10.24
CA GLY A 26 0.12 7.83 10.99
C GLY A 26 0.30 8.02 12.50
N THR A 27 1.16 8.95 12.91
CA THR A 27 1.38 9.24 14.34
C THR A 27 0.11 9.79 15.00
N LEU A 28 -0.52 10.80 14.40
CA LEU A 28 -1.75 11.40 14.94
C LEU A 28 -2.92 10.41 14.99
N ALA A 29 -3.03 9.53 13.99
CA ALA A 29 -4.06 8.50 13.98
C ALA A 29 -3.85 7.46 15.10
N ASN A 30 -2.60 7.05 15.35
CA ASN A 30 -2.28 6.16 16.47
C ASN A 30 -2.48 6.85 17.82
N GLU A 31 -2.08 8.11 17.98
CA GLU A 31 -2.36 8.89 19.19
C GLU A 31 -3.86 8.95 19.48
N ASN A 32 -4.69 9.19 18.47
CA ASN A 32 -6.15 9.19 18.62
C ASN A 32 -6.68 7.82 19.10
N LEU A 33 -6.18 6.72 18.54
CA LEU A 33 -6.54 5.36 19.00
C LEU A 33 -6.09 5.10 20.44
N LEU A 34 -4.93 5.61 20.85
CA LEU A 34 -4.45 5.51 22.23
C LEU A 34 -5.32 6.31 23.20
N TYR A 35 -5.81 7.49 22.80
CA TYR A 35 -6.76 8.25 23.62
C TYR A 35 -8.09 7.51 23.79
N TYR A 36 -8.63 6.90 22.73
CA TYR A 36 -9.80 6.03 22.86
C TYR A 36 -9.55 4.86 23.83
N ASN A 37 -8.39 4.21 23.76
CA ASN A 37 -8.05 3.13 24.68
C ASN A 37 -8.02 3.60 26.14
N ALA A 38 -7.45 4.78 26.40
CA ALA A 38 -7.39 5.34 27.74
C ALA A 38 -8.80 5.64 28.28
N GLU A 39 -9.64 6.33 27.51
CA GLU A 39 -11.01 6.67 27.93
C GLU A 39 -11.89 5.41 28.10
N LEU A 40 -11.77 4.42 27.20
CA LEU A 40 -12.49 3.15 27.34
C LEU A 40 -12.04 2.38 28.59
N SER A 41 -10.74 2.39 28.90
CA SER A 41 -10.21 1.72 30.10
C SER A 41 -10.71 2.37 31.38
N GLU A 42 -10.77 3.70 31.41
CA GLU A 42 -11.33 4.46 32.53
C GLU A 42 -12.82 4.14 32.74
N LEU A 43 -13.61 4.17 31.66
CA LEU A 43 -15.04 3.83 31.71
C LEU A 43 -15.28 2.37 32.13
N GLU A 44 -14.46 1.44 31.65
CA GLU A 44 -14.54 0.03 32.05
C GLU A 44 -14.27 -0.15 33.55
N GLN A 45 -13.24 0.52 34.06
CA GLN A 45 -12.90 0.47 35.49
C GLN A 45 -14.01 1.09 36.35
N HIS A 46 -14.52 2.26 35.96
CA HIS A 46 -15.61 2.93 36.68
C HIS A 46 -16.89 2.08 36.65
N LEU A 47 -17.25 1.51 35.49
CA LEU A 47 -18.40 0.62 35.38
C LEU A 47 -18.26 -0.62 36.28
N LYS A 48 -17.08 -1.24 36.33
CA LYS A 48 -16.81 -2.37 37.24
C LYS A 48 -17.00 -1.98 38.71
N CYS A 49 -16.57 -0.78 39.09
CA CYS A 49 -16.76 -0.28 40.45
C CYS A 49 -18.25 -0.10 40.78
N VAL A 50 -19.01 0.58 39.91
CA VAL A 50 -20.44 0.84 40.09
C VAL A 50 -21.23 -0.47 40.12
N GLN A 51 -20.95 -1.41 39.20
CA GLN A 51 -21.57 -2.74 39.21
C GLN A 51 -21.28 -3.50 40.52
N GLY A 52 -20.06 -3.39 41.05
CA GLY A 52 -19.71 -3.94 42.35
C GLY A 52 -20.54 -3.34 43.48
N GLN A 53 -20.67 -2.02 43.52
CA GLN A 53 -21.49 -1.30 44.50
C GLN A 53 -22.99 -1.64 44.39
N ASP A 54 -23.52 -1.74 43.16
CA ASP A 54 -24.91 -2.09 42.89
C ASP A 54 -25.24 -3.51 43.34
N SER A 55 -24.31 -4.45 43.14
CA SER A 55 -24.47 -5.85 43.58
C SER A 55 -24.51 -6.01 45.11
N GLN A 56 -23.83 -5.11 45.83
CA GLN A 56 -23.74 -5.10 47.29
C GLN A 56 -24.74 -4.13 47.95
N SER A 57 -25.50 -3.37 47.15
CA SER A 57 -26.45 -2.39 47.65
C SER A 57 -27.60 -3.04 48.42
N ASP A 58 -28.21 -2.36 49.38
CA ASP A 58 -29.44 -2.82 50.03
C ASP A 58 -30.67 -2.70 49.12
N ASP A 59 -30.59 -1.91 48.04
CA ASP A 59 -31.68 -1.70 47.09
C ASP A 59 -31.88 -2.92 46.18
N GLN A 60 -33.07 -3.52 46.27
CA GLN A 60 -33.44 -4.68 45.48
C GLN A 60 -33.42 -4.42 43.96
N SER A 61 -33.69 -3.18 43.54
CA SER A 61 -33.67 -2.81 42.12
C SER A 61 -32.25 -2.81 41.55
N ARG A 62 -31.27 -2.29 42.30
CA ARG A 62 -29.85 -2.22 41.93
C ARG A 62 -29.22 -3.60 41.83
N LYS A 63 -29.55 -4.52 42.76
CA LYS A 63 -29.10 -5.93 42.69
C LYS A 63 -29.53 -6.63 41.40
N GLN A 64 -30.65 -6.22 40.82
CA GLN A 64 -31.21 -6.84 39.61
C GLN A 64 -30.58 -6.31 38.32
N TYR A 65 -29.80 -5.22 38.35
CA TYR A 65 -29.21 -4.61 37.15
C TYR A 65 -28.29 -5.58 36.39
N ALA A 66 -27.53 -6.41 37.09
CA ALA A 66 -26.67 -7.42 36.47
C ALA A 66 -27.46 -8.57 35.80
N LEU A 67 -28.69 -8.83 36.27
CA LEU A 67 -29.50 -9.96 35.84
C LEU A 67 -30.59 -9.57 34.82
N SER A 68 -30.98 -8.29 34.78
CA SER A 68 -32.13 -7.82 34.03
C SER A 68 -31.83 -6.49 33.33
N TRP A 69 -31.66 -6.56 32.00
CA TRP A 69 -31.55 -5.37 31.16
C TRP A 69 -32.77 -4.45 31.29
N THR A 70 -33.99 -5.02 31.41
CA THR A 70 -35.21 -4.21 31.55
C THR A 70 -35.17 -3.38 32.83
N SER A 71 -34.69 -3.95 33.93
CA SER A 71 -34.54 -3.25 35.22
C SER A 71 -33.49 -2.14 35.14
N LEU A 72 -32.35 -2.42 34.52
CA LEU A 72 -31.30 -1.42 34.27
C LEU A 72 -31.78 -0.30 33.32
N SER A 73 -32.49 -0.63 32.25
CA SER A 73 -32.99 0.37 31.30
C SER A 73 -34.05 1.28 31.90
N ARG A 74 -34.83 0.79 32.88
CA ARG A 74 -35.83 1.59 33.59
C ARG A 74 -35.20 2.65 34.48
N SER A 75 -33.96 2.46 34.93
CA SER A 75 -33.26 3.48 35.72
C SER A 75 -32.96 4.76 34.94
N SER A 76 -33.07 4.73 33.59
CA SER A 76 -33.03 5.92 32.75
C SER A 76 -34.16 6.92 33.03
N LEU A 77 -35.29 6.46 33.59
CA LEU A 77 -36.44 7.29 33.95
C LEU A 77 -36.27 7.99 35.31
N GLU A 78 -35.26 7.59 36.08
CA GLU A 78 -34.93 8.22 37.36
C GLU A 78 -34.30 9.60 37.15
N ARG A 79 -34.28 10.41 38.22
CA ARG A 79 -33.70 11.76 38.15
C ARG A 79 -32.23 11.70 37.73
N PRO A 80 -31.72 12.72 37.01
CA PRO A 80 -30.34 12.74 36.52
C PRO A 80 -29.29 12.55 37.61
N ASP A 81 -29.54 13.10 38.81
CA ASP A 81 -28.59 13.07 39.92
C ASP A 81 -28.74 11.82 40.83
N CYS A 82 -29.57 10.85 40.44
CA CYS A 82 -29.79 9.65 41.23
C CYS A 82 -28.69 8.60 40.98
N PRO A 83 -28.11 7.99 42.03
CA PRO A 83 -27.08 6.96 41.88
C PRO A 83 -27.57 5.70 41.15
N GLN A 84 -28.89 5.45 41.12
CA GLN A 84 -29.53 4.36 40.37
C GLN A 84 -29.31 4.45 38.85
N ARG A 85 -29.05 5.66 38.35
CA ARG A 85 -28.91 5.94 36.91
C ARG A 85 -27.47 5.84 36.42
N GLU A 86 -26.49 5.93 37.33
CA GLU A 86 -25.06 5.97 37.03
C GLU A 86 -24.60 4.76 36.18
N GLN A 87 -25.00 3.54 36.57
CA GLN A 87 -24.63 2.33 35.81
C GLN A 87 -25.15 2.36 34.37
N TYR A 88 -26.39 2.81 34.17
CA TYR A 88 -27.00 2.89 32.83
C TYR A 88 -26.28 3.93 31.96
N GLU A 89 -25.96 5.10 32.51
CA GLU A 89 -25.26 6.16 31.79
C GLU A 89 -23.85 5.75 31.37
N LEU A 90 -23.09 5.11 32.27
CA LEU A 90 -21.77 4.58 31.94
C LEU A 90 -21.84 3.55 30.81
N ILE A 91 -22.83 2.66 30.82
CA ILE A 91 -23.03 1.67 29.75
C ILE A 91 -23.39 2.36 28.43
N MET A 92 -24.24 3.39 28.44
CA MET A 92 -24.58 4.14 27.23
C MET A 92 -23.37 4.91 26.67
N LYS A 93 -22.60 5.56 27.54
CA LYS A 93 -21.36 6.27 27.14
C LYS A 93 -20.35 5.28 26.56
N LEU A 94 -20.13 4.14 27.21
CA LEU A 94 -19.24 3.08 26.75
C LEU A 94 -19.68 2.52 25.39
N ARG A 95 -20.98 2.23 25.19
CA ARG A 95 -21.50 1.76 23.90
C ARG A 95 -21.23 2.75 22.76
N LYS A 96 -21.46 4.04 23.01
CA LYS A 96 -21.18 5.10 22.02
C LYS A 96 -19.70 5.16 21.69
N LEU A 97 -18.85 5.28 22.71
CA LEU A 97 -17.41 5.43 22.53
C LEU A 97 -16.77 4.18 21.88
N MET A 98 -17.25 3.00 22.25
CA MET A 98 -16.80 1.73 21.65
C MET A 98 -17.15 1.65 20.16
N SER A 99 -18.30 2.18 19.74
CA SER A 99 -18.64 2.29 18.32
C SER A 99 -17.70 3.23 17.58
N GLU A 100 -17.41 4.41 18.16
CA GLU A 100 -16.50 5.41 17.58
C GLU A 100 -15.06 4.86 17.48
N TYR A 101 -14.59 4.16 18.52
CA TYR A 101 -13.29 3.49 18.53
C TYR A 101 -13.19 2.41 17.44
N HIS A 102 -14.18 1.52 17.32
CA HIS A 102 -14.17 0.48 16.29
C HIS A 102 -14.22 1.07 14.88
N GLN A 103 -14.97 2.14 14.67
CA GLN A 103 -15.01 2.86 13.40
C GLN A 103 -13.65 3.51 13.08
N ALA A 104 -13.02 4.16 14.06
CA ALA A 104 -11.69 4.73 13.90
C ALA A 104 -10.63 3.67 13.59
N LEU A 105 -10.69 2.52 14.28
CA LEU A 105 -9.80 1.39 14.07
C LEU A 105 -9.97 0.79 12.66
N TYR A 106 -11.21 0.64 12.20
CA TYR A 106 -11.52 0.17 10.86
C TYR A 106 -10.93 1.11 9.81
N PHE A 107 -11.20 2.43 9.91
CA PHE A 107 -10.63 3.39 8.96
C PHE A 107 -9.11 3.44 9.01
N HIS A 108 -8.52 3.36 10.21
CA HIS A 108 -7.07 3.34 10.34
C HIS A 108 -6.46 2.11 9.65
N ARG A 109 -7.08 0.94 9.81
CA ARG A 109 -6.68 -0.29 9.08
C ARG A 109 -6.77 -0.11 7.57
N GLU A 110 -7.87 0.44 7.06
CA GLU A 110 -8.04 0.67 5.62
C GLU A 110 -6.97 1.64 5.09
N VAL A 111 -6.64 2.68 5.86
CA VAL A 111 -5.58 3.63 5.53
C VAL A 111 -4.18 2.97 5.58
N LEU A 112 -3.93 2.05 6.51
CA LEU A 112 -2.68 1.27 6.57
C LEU A 112 -2.55 0.28 5.40
N ALA A 113 -3.66 -0.15 4.80
CA ALA A 113 -3.64 -0.99 3.60
C ALA A 113 -3.24 -0.21 2.33
N LEU A 114 -3.31 1.13 2.36
CA LEU A 114 -2.84 1.97 1.26
C LEU A 114 -1.32 1.93 1.17
N ARG A 115 -0.80 1.91 -0.07
CA ARG A 115 0.65 1.87 -0.32
C ARG A 115 1.28 3.27 -0.20
N SER A 116 2.54 3.30 0.21
CA SER A 116 3.38 4.50 0.15
C SER A 116 3.78 4.83 -1.29
N PRO A 117 3.78 6.11 -1.68
CA PRO A 117 4.17 6.52 -3.03
C PRO A 117 5.66 6.29 -3.27
N HIS A 118 6.02 6.05 -4.52
CA HIS A 118 7.43 5.92 -4.89
C HIS A 118 8.13 7.29 -4.90
N LYS A 119 9.44 7.31 -4.57
CA LYS A 119 10.27 8.54 -4.53
C LYS A 119 10.21 9.35 -5.83
N LYS A 120 10.21 8.68 -6.99
CA LYS A 120 10.12 9.35 -8.29
C LYS A 120 8.77 10.04 -8.51
N MET A 121 7.65 9.43 -8.11
CA MET A 121 6.33 10.08 -8.20
C MET A 121 6.29 11.37 -7.40
N LEU A 122 6.90 11.36 -6.21
CA LEU A 122 7.01 12.59 -5.42
C LEU A 122 7.91 13.62 -6.11
N GLY A 123 9.00 13.18 -6.73
CA GLY A 123 9.87 14.03 -7.55
C GLY A 123 9.13 14.68 -8.71
N ASP A 124 8.35 13.90 -9.46
CA ASP A 124 7.56 14.35 -10.60
C ASP A 124 6.46 15.34 -10.15
N LEU A 125 5.78 15.05 -9.04
CA LEU A 125 4.78 15.95 -8.45
C LEU A 125 5.43 17.28 -8.02
N ARG A 126 6.59 17.20 -7.34
CA ARG A 126 7.34 18.39 -6.90
C ARG A 126 7.79 19.24 -8.08
N GLU A 127 8.28 18.61 -9.13
CA GLU A 127 8.69 19.31 -10.35
C GLU A 127 7.49 19.96 -11.05
N TRP A 128 6.35 19.26 -11.10
CA TRP A 128 5.10 19.80 -11.61
C TRP A 128 4.61 21.01 -10.81
N MET A 129 4.71 20.97 -9.48
CA MET A 129 4.34 22.08 -8.59
C MET A 129 5.28 23.28 -8.79
N ARG A 130 6.59 23.06 -8.94
CA ARG A 130 7.59 24.15 -9.05
C ARG A 130 7.65 24.81 -10.42
N ARG A 131 7.44 24.06 -11.51
CA ARG A 131 7.62 24.61 -12.87
C ARG A 131 6.57 25.68 -13.21
N PRO A 132 7.01 26.89 -13.63
CA PRO A 132 6.09 27.96 -14.05
C PRO A 132 5.22 27.61 -15.25
N THR A 133 5.73 26.74 -16.14
CA THR A 133 5.03 26.27 -17.33
C THR A 133 3.97 25.20 -17.03
N LEU A 134 3.93 24.70 -15.79
CA LEU A 134 3.08 23.58 -15.36
C LEU A 134 2.09 24.04 -14.29
N GLY A 135 2.04 23.35 -13.16
CA GLY A 135 1.14 23.64 -12.06
C GLY A 135 1.43 24.99 -11.42
N HIS A 136 2.71 25.38 -11.30
CA HIS A 136 3.13 26.59 -10.58
C HIS A 136 2.31 26.81 -9.31
N VAL A 137 2.30 25.76 -8.46
CA VAL A 137 1.47 25.69 -7.28
C VAL A 137 2.24 26.25 -6.10
N THR A 138 1.65 27.24 -5.42
CA THR A 138 2.21 27.83 -4.20
C THR A 138 1.22 27.64 -3.06
N ILE A 139 1.63 26.89 -2.04
CA ILE A 139 0.85 26.65 -0.82
C ILE A 139 1.48 27.50 0.27
N LEU A 140 0.69 28.38 0.88
CA LEU A 140 1.16 29.33 1.90
C LEU A 140 0.95 28.81 3.34
N SER A 141 0.20 27.71 3.50
CA SER A 141 -0.05 27.08 4.80
C SER A 141 1.00 26.01 5.10
N TRP A 142 1.16 25.65 6.38
CA TRP A 142 2.21 24.75 6.92
C TRP A 142 2.31 23.38 6.24
N ASP A 143 1.25 22.93 5.59
CA ASP A 143 1.16 21.70 4.82
C ASP A 143 1.95 21.73 3.51
N TRP A 144 2.51 22.88 3.11
CA TRP A 144 3.48 22.98 2.01
C TRP A 144 4.65 21.99 2.17
N ARG A 145 5.05 21.70 3.43
CA ARG A 145 6.13 20.76 3.75
C ARG A 145 5.82 19.31 3.39
N THR A 146 4.54 18.95 3.25
CA THR A 146 4.08 17.59 2.96
C THR A 146 4.78 16.99 1.75
N TRP A 147 5.02 17.79 0.70
CA TRP A 147 5.63 17.32 -0.54
C TRP A 147 7.11 17.73 -0.70
N GLU A 148 7.64 18.52 0.23
CA GLU A 148 9.05 18.94 0.24
C GLU A 148 9.97 17.96 0.95
N VAL A 149 9.59 17.54 2.16
CA VAL A 149 10.36 16.58 2.94
C VAL A 149 9.84 15.19 2.62
N TYR A 150 10.72 14.33 2.11
CA TYR A 150 10.35 12.92 1.90
C TYR A 150 10.33 12.22 3.26
N ASP A 151 9.16 12.13 3.87
CA ASP A 151 8.88 11.17 4.93
C ASP A 151 8.11 10.00 4.32
N GLY A 152 8.86 9.05 3.75
CA GLY A 152 8.31 7.98 2.92
C GLY A 152 7.29 7.09 3.63
N ASP A 153 7.31 7.09 4.96
CA ASP A 153 6.44 6.25 5.77
C ASP A 153 5.10 6.93 6.09
N ASP A 154 4.98 8.26 5.95
CA ASP A 154 3.75 9.01 6.26
C ASP A 154 3.01 9.52 5.02
N LEU A 155 3.44 9.15 3.82
CA LEU A 155 2.75 9.46 2.56
C LEU A 155 2.02 8.23 2.03
N ILE A 156 0.85 8.46 1.43
CA ILE A 156 0.00 7.44 0.80
C ILE A 156 -0.43 7.86 -0.60
N THR A 157 -0.71 6.86 -1.44
CA THR A 157 -1.36 7.04 -2.76
C THR A 157 -2.55 6.10 -2.89
N PHE A 158 -3.56 6.52 -3.65
CA PHE A 158 -4.80 5.76 -3.86
C PHE A 158 -4.67 4.64 -4.87
N GLU A 159 -3.58 4.60 -5.65
CA GLU A 159 -3.45 3.55 -6.65
C GLU A 159 -2.87 2.25 -6.07
N ASN A 160 -3.65 1.18 -6.23
CA ASN A 160 -3.21 -0.21 -6.10
C ASN A 160 -2.28 -0.60 -7.25
N SER A 161 -1.20 0.16 -7.50
CA SER A 161 -0.13 -0.36 -8.32
C SER A 161 0.46 -1.51 -7.50
N THR A 162 0.21 -2.74 -7.94
CA THR A 162 0.66 -4.00 -7.31
C THR A 162 2.19 -4.14 -7.31
N MET A 163 2.91 -3.04 -7.50
CA MET A 163 4.34 -3.03 -7.66
C MET A 163 4.99 -2.96 -6.27
N ASP A 164 5.64 -4.06 -5.89
CA ASP A 164 6.51 -4.08 -4.73
C ASP A 164 7.70 -3.14 -4.94
N ARG A 165 8.44 -2.84 -3.86
CA ARG A 165 9.59 -1.91 -3.88
C ARG A 165 10.55 -2.22 -5.03
N PHE A 166 10.76 -3.49 -5.34
CA PHE A 166 11.60 -3.92 -6.46
C PHE A 166 10.93 -3.73 -7.83
N THR A 167 9.66 -4.13 -7.97
CA THR A 167 8.88 -3.91 -9.19
C THR A 167 8.81 -2.42 -9.53
N SER A 168 8.75 -1.54 -8.53
CA SER A 168 8.85 -0.10 -8.73
C SER A 168 10.21 0.30 -9.32
N LEU A 169 11.33 -0.22 -8.80
CA LEU A 169 12.68 0.08 -9.30
C LEU A 169 12.84 -0.38 -10.76
N VAL A 170 12.37 -1.58 -11.08
CA VAL A 170 12.35 -2.12 -12.43
C VAL A 170 11.49 -1.27 -13.35
N THR A 171 10.26 -0.96 -12.95
CA THR A 171 9.34 -0.16 -13.76
C THR A 171 9.91 1.23 -14.01
N TYR A 172 10.50 1.87 -13.00
CA TYR A 172 11.12 3.18 -13.20
C TYR A 172 12.38 3.12 -14.06
N THR A 173 13.19 2.06 -13.95
CA THR A 173 14.32 1.83 -14.85
C THR A 173 13.84 1.63 -16.29
N ILE A 174 12.79 0.81 -16.49
CA ILE A 174 12.19 0.57 -17.80
C ILE A 174 11.53 1.85 -18.35
N VAL A 175 10.91 2.66 -17.49
CA VAL A 175 10.34 3.97 -17.86
C VAL A 175 11.45 4.95 -18.26
N ASP A 176 12.60 4.96 -17.58
CA ASP A 176 13.74 5.80 -17.97
C ASP A 176 14.36 5.34 -19.29
N VAL A 177 14.49 4.02 -19.48
CA VAL A 177 14.90 3.41 -20.76
C VAL A 177 13.90 3.81 -21.86
N TYR A 178 12.59 3.69 -21.61
CA TYR A 178 11.54 4.13 -22.53
C TYR A 178 11.68 5.62 -22.85
N HIS A 179 11.83 6.48 -21.85
CA HIS A 179 11.96 7.92 -22.02
C HIS A 179 13.18 8.27 -22.90
N ASN A 180 14.30 7.59 -22.67
CA ASN A 180 15.55 7.83 -23.36
C ASN A 180 15.58 7.29 -24.80
N LEU A 181 14.99 6.11 -25.05
CA LEU A 181 15.03 5.44 -26.36
C LEU A 181 13.85 5.81 -27.26
N ILE A 182 12.63 5.81 -26.73
CA ILE A 182 11.39 5.88 -27.53
C ILE A 182 10.64 7.19 -27.26
N GLY A 183 10.60 7.64 -26.00
CA GLY A 183 9.86 8.82 -25.56
C GLY A 183 10.29 10.10 -26.25
N ARG A 184 11.60 10.29 -26.51
CA ARG A 184 12.13 11.44 -27.26
C ARG A 184 11.69 11.50 -28.72
N TYR A 185 11.39 10.36 -29.35
CA TYR A 185 11.10 10.29 -30.78
C TYR A 185 9.60 10.26 -31.11
N ILE A 186 8.77 9.68 -30.23
CA ILE A 186 7.33 9.51 -30.48
C ILE A 186 6.51 10.70 -29.98
N HIS A 187 6.90 11.35 -28.88
CA HIS A 187 6.08 12.36 -28.23
C HIS A 187 6.66 13.77 -28.43
N ARG A 188 6.31 14.42 -29.54
CA ARG A 188 6.47 15.88 -29.68
C ARG A 188 5.42 16.57 -28.81
N ALA A 189 5.90 17.45 -27.93
CA ALA A 189 5.08 18.18 -26.96
C ALA A 189 3.88 18.87 -27.63
N ALA A 190 2.67 18.40 -27.33
CA ALA A 190 1.46 19.14 -27.61
C ALA A 190 1.23 20.10 -26.44
N HIS A 191 1.49 21.39 -26.67
CA HIS A 191 1.24 22.54 -25.78
C HIS A 191 1.76 22.40 -24.34
N GLY A 192 2.94 22.98 -24.10
CA GLY A 192 3.59 23.01 -22.79
C GLY A 192 4.52 21.81 -22.59
N HIS A 193 5.69 22.05 -22.00
CA HIS A 193 6.84 21.14 -21.94
C HIS A 193 6.68 19.90 -21.04
N THR A 194 5.47 19.33 -20.94
CA THR A 194 5.21 18.06 -20.24
C THR A 194 4.51 17.09 -21.15
N VAL A 195 5.20 16.00 -21.46
CA VAL A 195 4.59 14.78 -21.99
C VAL A 195 3.76 14.18 -20.87
N THR A 196 2.44 14.34 -20.90
CA THR A 196 1.54 13.57 -20.05
C THR A 196 1.59 12.13 -20.50
N TYR A 197 2.27 11.27 -19.76
CA TYR A 197 2.31 9.85 -20.07
C TYR A 197 0.95 9.23 -19.82
N THR A 198 0.30 8.75 -20.88
CA THR A 198 -0.83 7.86 -20.70
C THR A 198 -0.30 6.58 -20.06
N HIS A 199 -0.62 6.34 -18.78
CA HIS A 199 -0.15 5.18 -18.01
C HIS A 199 -0.37 3.83 -18.73
N ARG A 200 -1.39 3.74 -19.60
CA ARG A 200 -1.64 2.56 -20.46
C ARG A 200 -0.50 2.27 -21.43
N SER A 201 0.16 3.28 -21.98
CA SER A 201 1.26 3.11 -22.93
C SER A 201 2.53 2.64 -22.23
N ILE A 202 2.81 3.20 -21.04
CA ILE A 202 3.93 2.74 -20.19
C ILE A 202 3.69 1.29 -19.76
N ALA A 203 2.50 0.97 -19.24
CA ALA A 203 2.17 -0.37 -18.78
C ALA A 203 2.32 -1.42 -19.90
N ARG A 204 1.83 -1.13 -21.11
CA ARG A 204 2.00 -2.02 -22.28
C ARG A 204 3.46 -2.19 -22.67
N PHE A 205 4.26 -1.12 -22.62
CA PHE A 205 5.68 -1.18 -22.93
C PHE A 205 6.45 -2.01 -21.90
N THR A 206 6.21 -1.78 -20.62
CA THR A 206 6.81 -2.56 -19.53
C THR A 206 6.44 -4.04 -19.67
N GLN A 207 5.18 -4.35 -19.96
CA GLN A 207 4.73 -5.72 -20.21
C GLN A 207 5.44 -6.35 -21.41
N ALA A 208 5.53 -5.64 -22.54
CA ALA A 208 6.22 -6.14 -23.73
C ALA A 208 7.71 -6.38 -23.48
N PHE A 209 8.37 -5.47 -22.75
CA PHE A 209 9.79 -5.59 -22.41
C PHE A 209 10.06 -6.75 -21.45
N THR A 210 9.21 -6.93 -20.44
CA THR A 210 9.28 -8.08 -19.52
C THR A 210 9.12 -9.40 -20.27
N VAL A 211 8.15 -9.50 -21.20
CA VAL A 211 7.96 -10.69 -22.03
C VAL A 211 9.19 -10.94 -22.92
N LEU A 212 9.77 -9.90 -23.50
CA LEU A 212 10.97 -10.03 -24.34
C LEU A 212 12.17 -10.56 -23.54
N ILE A 213 12.41 -10.06 -22.32
CA ILE A 213 13.44 -10.59 -21.43
C ILE A 213 13.14 -12.06 -21.07
N ALA A 214 11.89 -12.37 -20.72
CA ALA A 214 11.48 -13.71 -20.34
C ALA A 214 11.64 -14.73 -21.48
N CYS A 215 11.49 -14.32 -22.74
CA CYS A 215 11.71 -15.19 -23.91
C CYS A 215 13.19 -15.28 -24.32
N THR A 216 13.96 -14.22 -24.16
CA THR A 216 15.38 -14.19 -24.57
C THR A 216 16.29 -14.95 -23.61
N LEU A 217 15.99 -14.94 -22.31
CA LEU A 217 16.77 -15.62 -21.28
C LEU A 217 16.86 -17.14 -21.52
N PRO A 218 15.77 -17.87 -21.81
CA PRO A 218 15.84 -19.29 -22.17
C PRO A 218 16.63 -19.59 -23.43
N VAL A 219 16.54 -18.74 -24.45
CA VAL A 219 17.28 -18.92 -25.70
C VAL A 219 18.78 -18.73 -25.47
N ALA A 220 19.15 -17.68 -24.72
CA ALA A 220 20.54 -17.43 -24.33
C ALA A 220 21.13 -18.60 -23.51
N ALA A 221 20.33 -19.19 -22.62
CA ALA A 221 20.71 -20.37 -21.84
C ALA A 221 21.11 -21.57 -22.72
N ILE A 222 20.32 -21.85 -23.76
CA ILE A 222 20.59 -22.95 -24.70
C ILE A 222 21.89 -22.68 -25.48
N VAL A 223 22.09 -21.44 -25.96
CA VAL A 223 23.31 -21.07 -26.70
C VAL A 223 24.56 -21.21 -25.84
N ILE A 224 24.52 -20.75 -24.58
CA ILE A 224 25.64 -20.88 -23.65
C ILE A 224 25.97 -22.37 -23.39
N LEU A 225 24.95 -23.21 -23.21
CA LEU A 225 25.13 -24.65 -22.98
C LEU A 225 25.59 -25.43 -24.22
N TYR A 226 25.44 -24.86 -25.41
CA TYR A 226 25.96 -25.44 -26.65
C TYR A 226 27.48 -25.22 -26.79
N ILE A 227 28.00 -24.08 -26.33
CA ILE A 227 29.41 -23.72 -26.47
C ILE A 227 30.29 -24.44 -25.42
N VAL A 228 29.73 -24.77 -24.25
CA VAL A 228 30.50 -25.37 -23.15
C VAL A 228 30.48 -26.90 -23.26
N GLU A 229 31.64 -27.50 -23.47
CA GLU A 229 31.79 -28.96 -23.65
C GLU A 229 31.89 -29.73 -22.32
N ASN A 230 32.47 -29.14 -21.28
CA ASN A 230 32.70 -29.84 -20.01
C ASN A 230 31.40 -30.01 -19.18
N THR A 231 31.03 -31.28 -18.93
CA THR A 231 29.79 -31.70 -18.25
C THR A 231 29.64 -31.11 -16.84
N ALA A 232 30.71 -31.00 -16.06
CA ALA A 232 30.65 -30.46 -14.70
C ALA A 232 30.31 -28.96 -14.71
N THR A 233 30.92 -28.20 -15.62
CA THR A 233 30.61 -26.77 -15.83
C THR A 233 29.19 -26.57 -16.38
N ARG A 234 28.69 -27.47 -17.23
CA ARG A 234 27.32 -27.40 -17.75
C ARG A 234 26.28 -27.54 -16.63
N LEU A 235 26.48 -28.48 -15.72
CA LEU A 235 25.62 -28.64 -14.53
C LEU A 235 25.60 -27.37 -13.66
N GLY A 236 26.77 -26.76 -13.42
CA GLY A 236 26.86 -25.49 -12.70
C GLY A 236 26.12 -24.34 -13.38
N ILE A 237 26.26 -24.23 -14.70
CA ILE A 237 25.57 -23.20 -15.51
C ILE A 237 24.05 -23.40 -15.47
N ILE A 238 23.54 -24.63 -15.54
CA ILE A 238 22.10 -24.93 -15.44
C ILE A 238 21.56 -24.47 -14.09
N ALA A 239 22.26 -24.76 -12.98
CA ALA A 239 21.85 -24.33 -11.65
C ALA A 239 21.77 -22.80 -11.54
N ILE A 240 22.79 -22.09 -12.04
CA ILE A 240 22.84 -20.62 -12.02
C ILE A 240 21.72 -20.02 -12.88
N LEU A 241 21.52 -20.52 -14.10
CA LEU A 241 20.50 -20.02 -15.03
C LEU A 241 19.08 -20.29 -14.53
N THR A 242 18.85 -21.44 -13.89
CA THR A 242 17.56 -21.76 -13.26
C THR A 242 17.27 -20.81 -12.11
N GLY A 243 18.28 -20.51 -11.28
CA GLY A 243 18.19 -19.50 -10.22
C GLY A 243 17.92 -18.09 -10.76
N LEU A 244 18.63 -17.68 -11.81
CA LEU A 244 18.42 -16.40 -12.48
C LEU A 244 17.02 -16.30 -13.09
N PHE A 245 16.53 -17.37 -13.74
CA PHE A 245 15.18 -17.41 -14.30
C PHE A 245 14.12 -17.27 -13.21
N SER A 246 14.18 -18.09 -12.15
CA SER A 246 13.25 -18.03 -11.02
C SER A 246 13.24 -16.65 -10.35
N THR A 247 14.44 -16.09 -10.14
CA THR A 247 14.61 -14.74 -9.60
C THR A 247 14.01 -13.69 -10.54
N SER A 248 14.27 -13.78 -11.84
CA SER A 248 13.71 -12.84 -12.82
C SER A 248 12.18 -12.93 -12.88
N MET A 249 11.60 -14.13 -12.82
CA MET A 249 10.16 -14.31 -12.82
C MET A 249 9.55 -13.75 -11.53
N SER A 250 10.10 -14.09 -10.37
CA SER A 250 9.65 -13.56 -9.08
C SER A 250 9.70 -12.04 -8.99
N LEU A 251 10.65 -11.41 -9.68
CA LEU A 251 10.87 -9.97 -9.60
C LEU A 251 10.13 -9.18 -10.68
N LEU A 252 9.98 -9.76 -11.87
CA LEU A 252 9.39 -9.09 -13.04
C LEU A 252 7.90 -9.40 -13.21
N THR A 253 7.40 -10.50 -12.66
CA THR A 253 5.99 -10.90 -12.79
C THR A 253 5.29 -10.93 -11.44
N MET A 254 3.97 -10.72 -11.46
CA MET A 254 3.08 -10.92 -10.30
C MET A 254 2.66 -12.39 -10.20
N ALA A 255 3.57 -13.31 -10.51
CA ALA A 255 3.26 -14.73 -10.53
C ALA A 255 3.14 -15.28 -9.11
N SER A 256 2.18 -16.17 -8.90
CA SER A 256 2.08 -16.88 -7.62
C SER A 256 3.28 -17.81 -7.42
N LEU A 257 3.57 -18.17 -6.16
CA LEU A 257 4.68 -19.09 -5.85
C LEU A 257 4.55 -20.41 -6.63
N GLN A 258 3.33 -20.90 -6.84
CA GLN A 258 3.04 -22.12 -7.61
C GLN A 258 3.37 -21.96 -9.09
N GLU A 259 3.08 -20.81 -9.68
CA GLU A 259 3.43 -20.48 -11.07
C GLU A 259 4.94 -20.37 -11.25
N ILE A 260 5.64 -19.76 -10.29
CA ILE A 260 7.11 -19.65 -10.34
C ILE A 260 7.74 -21.04 -10.27
N PHE A 261 7.28 -21.89 -9.35
CA PHE A 261 7.80 -23.26 -9.23
C PHE A 261 7.55 -24.10 -10.48
N SER A 262 6.33 -24.06 -11.03
CA SER A 262 5.99 -24.83 -12.23
C SER A 262 6.79 -24.37 -13.45
N ALA A 263 6.91 -23.06 -13.69
CA ALA A 263 7.70 -22.51 -14.78
C ALA A 263 9.20 -22.80 -14.61
N THR A 264 9.74 -22.69 -13.38
CA THR A 264 11.14 -22.98 -13.10
C THR A 264 11.46 -24.47 -13.29
N ALA A 265 10.55 -25.37 -12.88
CA ALA A 265 10.69 -26.81 -13.09
C ALA A 265 10.65 -27.17 -14.59
N ALA A 266 9.72 -26.57 -15.35
CA ALA A 266 9.66 -26.75 -16.80
C ALA A 266 10.93 -26.26 -17.50
N PHE A 267 11.43 -25.09 -17.11
CA PHE A 267 12.68 -24.54 -17.64
C PHE A 267 13.88 -25.45 -17.33
N ALA A 268 14.02 -25.89 -16.07
CA ALA A 268 15.08 -26.82 -15.67
C ALA A 268 15.01 -28.14 -16.43
N ALA A 269 13.81 -28.70 -16.63
CA ALA A 269 13.61 -29.93 -17.39
C ALA A 269 14.09 -29.81 -18.85
N VAL A 270 13.82 -28.67 -19.50
CA VAL A 270 14.28 -28.40 -20.87
C VAL A 270 15.82 -28.33 -20.93
N LEU A 271 16.46 -27.65 -19.97
CA LEU A 271 17.93 -27.56 -19.92
C LEU A 271 18.59 -28.92 -19.67
N VAL A 272 18.03 -29.73 -18.76
CA VAL A 272 18.53 -31.07 -18.46
C VAL A 272 18.33 -32.03 -19.64
N PHE A 273 17.19 -31.96 -20.32
CA PHE A 273 16.95 -32.73 -21.55
C PHE A 273 17.98 -32.39 -22.64
N PHE A 274 18.29 -31.10 -22.82
CA PHE A 274 19.30 -30.65 -23.78
C PHE A 274 20.72 -31.10 -23.38
N LEU A 275 21.04 -31.11 -22.08
CA LEU A 275 22.29 -31.68 -21.58
C LEU A 275 22.40 -33.17 -21.95
N GLY A 276 21.32 -33.94 -21.75
CA GLY A 276 21.28 -35.37 -22.08
C GLY A 276 21.40 -35.67 -23.57
N SER A 277 20.75 -34.87 -24.44
CA SER A 277 20.83 -35.09 -25.89
C SER A 277 22.21 -34.80 -26.46
N THR A 278 22.87 -33.73 -25.99
CA THR A 278 24.22 -33.37 -26.41
C THR A 278 25.30 -34.30 -25.86
N ALA A 279 25.11 -34.87 -24.67
CA ALA A 279 26.00 -35.89 -24.12
C ALA A 279 25.94 -37.21 -24.91
N ASN A 280 24.79 -37.54 -25.51
CA ASN A 280 24.64 -38.74 -26.36
C ASN A 280 25.13 -38.54 -27.80
N ALA A 281 25.37 -37.30 -28.22
CA ALA A 281 25.78 -36.94 -29.59
C ALA A 281 27.30 -36.69 -29.73
N ALA A 282 28.03 -36.61 -28.61
CA ALA A 282 29.49 -36.53 -28.54
C ALA A 282 30.08 -37.92 -28.28
#